data_AF-A0A6L8N2C2-F1
#
_entry.id   AF-A0A6L8N2C2-F1
#
_cell.length_a   1.000
_cell.length_b   1.000
_cell.length_c   1.000
_cell.angle_alpha   90.00
_cell.angle_beta   90.00
_cell.angle_gamma   90.00
#
_symmetry.space_group_name_H-M   'P 1'
#
loop_
_entity.id
_entity.type
_entity.pdbx_description
1 polymer ?
#
loop_
_entity_poly.entity_id
_entity_poly.type
_entity_poly.pdbx_seq_one_letter_code
_entity_poly.pdbx_strand_id
1 'polypeptide(L)'
;MRARLGRECLYVPSCRLGMYLALRHWVKPGGRVLMAPVNDDVIFFVVLAAGLRPVMAPVHHEDGSIDMAAIPDSTWEGLSAVLTVNIYGNPDPVMELRSRCHLMGIPLIEDCAHAIGTSVGGRLVGTFGEASTYSLGKHLGARTGGILSIADPSQRRALEAARDELLSSGSFLSELAYGIRPYLETAVRGLRLTSLAWAVVRMLGMEERGPEIRMPLRAARLVEALNHTPSLLPFNDWVKVDMHDYRMRPGPLRLRRTERMLAELDTLLRAYREGTAKLLASRWAISRPGPVQPLFQVPLLVEDREGTRELLHRNRINTGYLYDPPLDVYAAAFTEHSRTPEAAEWFGRHAMPADPLKADRILKVLDKAGVAPAPPFSPRQVTRHPLSTGRKVRRPSSRTLTTEAFSTFPTFPEAPAAPGPVSVPADPPDTSAPGVPPGYHEQSTMQLRAADLFPEDHTVQIRTPAAPGHFPGEPRA
;
A
#
# COMPACT_ATOMS: atom_id res chain seq x y z
N MET A 1 13.40 -10.91 5.10
CA MET A 1 13.05 -9.67 4.40
C MET A 1 14.27 -8.82 4.02
N ARG A 2 15.16 -8.41 4.93
CA ARG A 2 16.39 -7.67 4.54
C ARG A 2 17.19 -8.36 3.43
N ALA A 3 17.47 -9.66 3.61
CA ALA A 3 18.14 -10.48 2.59
C ALA A 3 17.40 -10.52 1.24
N ARG A 4 16.07 -10.42 1.23
CA ARG A 4 15.24 -10.42 0.02
C ARG A 4 15.30 -9.07 -0.71
N LEU A 5 15.25 -7.98 0.05
CA LEU A 5 15.11 -6.63 -0.49
C LEU A 5 16.44 -5.92 -0.71
N GLY A 6 17.53 -6.41 -0.11
CA GLY A 6 18.81 -5.71 -0.10
C GLY A 6 18.77 -4.36 0.63
N ARG A 7 17.80 -4.18 1.54
CA ARG A 7 17.52 -2.93 2.26
C ARG A 7 17.34 -3.17 3.74
N GLU A 8 17.61 -2.14 4.54
CA GLU A 8 17.26 -2.16 5.94
C GLU A 8 15.74 -2.34 6.11
N CYS A 9 15.37 -3.08 7.14
CA CYS A 9 13.97 -3.41 7.42
C CYS A 9 13.70 -3.33 8.92
N LEU A 10 12.57 -2.72 9.24
CA LEU A 10 12.00 -2.62 10.57
C LEU A 10 10.69 -3.41 10.62
N TYR A 11 10.55 -4.30 11.60
CA TYR A 11 9.25 -4.92 11.87
C TYR A 11 8.31 -3.89 12.49
N VAL A 12 7.06 -3.90 12.05
CA VAL A 12 5.94 -3.14 12.63
C VAL A 12 4.77 -4.11 12.89
N PRO A 13 3.92 -3.89 13.90
CA PRO A 13 2.78 -4.77 14.18
C PRO A 13 1.73 -4.78 13.06
N SER A 14 1.76 -3.79 12.17
CA SER A 14 0.87 -3.72 11.01
C SER A 14 1.47 -2.87 9.90
N CYS A 15 1.12 -3.19 8.65
CA CYS A 15 1.50 -2.39 7.48
C CYS A 15 1.00 -0.94 7.59
N ARG A 16 -0.21 -0.73 8.12
CA ARG A 16 -0.81 0.59 8.32
C ARG A 16 -0.02 1.47 9.30
N LEU A 17 0.56 0.91 10.37
CA LEU A 17 1.48 1.65 11.24
C LEU A 17 2.79 1.98 10.51
N GLY A 18 3.35 1.02 9.76
CA GLY A 18 4.54 1.25 8.93
C GLY A 18 4.33 2.39 7.93
N MET A 19 3.16 2.46 7.30
CA MET A 19 2.83 3.48 6.32
C MET A 19 2.71 4.85 6.99
N TYR A 20 2.04 4.93 8.15
CA TYR A 20 1.98 6.15 8.93
C TYR A 20 3.38 6.66 9.31
N LEU A 21 4.27 5.78 9.76
CA LEU A 21 5.66 6.14 10.11
C LEU A 21 6.42 6.68 8.90
N ALA A 22 6.33 6.01 7.75
CA ALA A 22 6.97 6.47 6.53
C ALA A 22 6.46 7.87 6.11
N LEU A 23 5.14 8.03 6.02
CA LEU A 23 4.55 9.31 5.64
C LEU A 23 4.94 10.45 6.59
N ARG A 24 4.92 10.20 7.91
CA ARG A 24 5.33 11.20 8.93
C ARG A 24 6.81 11.55 8.90
N HIS A 25 7.66 10.62 8.50
CA HIS A 25 9.11 10.82 8.47
C HIS A 25 9.55 11.61 7.24
N TRP A 26 8.96 11.34 6.06
CA TRP A 26 9.38 11.95 4.80
C TRP A 26 8.53 13.14 4.35
N VAL A 27 7.30 13.29 4.86
CA VAL A 27 6.37 14.32 4.37
C VAL A 27 5.90 15.18 5.53
N LYS A 28 6.07 16.50 5.37
CA LYS A 28 5.59 17.48 6.35
C LYS A 28 4.05 17.52 6.35
N PRO A 29 3.40 17.71 7.51
CA PRO A 29 1.97 17.98 7.59
C PRO A 29 1.55 19.12 6.64
N GLY A 30 0.37 19.00 6.05
CA GLY A 30 -0.13 19.85 4.98
C GLY A 30 0.31 19.43 3.58
N GLY A 31 1.30 18.54 3.46
CA GLY A 31 1.84 18.10 2.17
C GLY A 31 0.82 17.35 1.30
N ARG A 32 0.91 17.56 -0.02
CA ARG A 32 0.05 16.92 -1.03
C ARG A 32 0.68 15.60 -1.50
N VAL A 33 -0.09 14.51 -1.45
CA VAL A 33 0.40 13.16 -1.76
C VAL A 33 -0.40 12.58 -2.91
N LEU A 34 0.25 12.37 -4.05
CA LEU A 34 -0.36 11.71 -5.21
C LEU A 34 -0.50 10.20 -4.93
N MET A 35 -1.69 9.65 -5.13
CA MET A 35 -1.99 8.22 -4.95
C MET A 35 -3.18 7.76 -5.80
N ALA A 36 -3.25 6.48 -6.12
CA ALA A 36 -4.38 5.94 -6.89
C ALA A 36 -5.71 6.00 -6.07
N PRO A 37 -6.85 6.35 -6.70
CA PRO A 37 -8.17 6.32 -6.07
C PRO A 37 -8.68 4.89 -5.83
N VAL A 38 -8.16 3.91 -6.56
CA VAL A 38 -8.42 2.48 -6.32
C VAL A 38 -7.44 1.98 -5.26
N ASN A 39 -7.80 2.19 -3.99
CA ASN A 39 -6.96 1.84 -2.85
C ASN A 39 -7.80 1.39 -1.65
N ASP A 40 -7.17 0.71 -0.70
CA ASP A 40 -7.71 0.39 0.62
C ASP A 40 -8.03 1.69 1.38
N ASP A 41 -9.24 1.76 1.94
CA ASP A 41 -9.71 2.93 2.67
C ASP A 41 -8.86 3.19 3.91
N VAL A 42 -8.30 2.15 4.53
CA VAL A 42 -7.37 2.29 5.65
C VAL A 42 -6.15 3.16 5.28
N ILE A 43 -5.62 3.01 4.07
CA ILE A 43 -4.44 3.78 3.63
C ILE A 43 -4.82 5.24 3.42
N PHE A 44 -5.99 5.53 2.86
CA PHE A 44 -6.53 6.89 2.79
C PHE A 44 -6.61 7.55 4.18
N PHE A 45 -7.17 6.85 5.17
CA PHE A 45 -7.24 7.37 6.53
C PHE A 45 -5.87 7.50 7.21
N VAL A 46 -4.90 6.65 6.86
CA VAL A 46 -3.51 6.78 7.33
C VAL A 46 -2.84 8.03 6.76
N VAL A 47 -3.07 8.35 5.49
CA VAL A 47 -2.58 9.60 4.85
C VAL A 47 -3.18 10.82 5.55
N LEU A 48 -4.49 10.83 5.79
CA LEU A 48 -5.14 11.89 6.56
C LEU A 48 -4.62 11.99 8.00
N ALA A 49 -4.48 10.85 8.69
CA ALA A 49 -3.94 10.79 10.05
C ALA A 49 -2.51 11.36 10.13
N ALA A 50 -1.71 11.18 9.07
CA ALA A 50 -0.38 11.77 8.96
C ALA A 50 -0.39 13.30 8.73
N GLY A 51 -1.58 13.91 8.62
CA GLY A 51 -1.78 15.32 8.35
C GLY A 51 -1.58 15.69 6.88
N LEU A 52 -1.71 14.73 5.96
CA LEU A 52 -1.41 14.92 4.53
C LEU A 52 -2.68 15.04 3.71
N ARG A 53 -2.57 15.64 2.52
CA ARG A 53 -3.67 15.89 1.58
C ARG A 53 -3.59 14.90 0.41
N PRO A 54 -4.53 13.95 0.30
CA PRO A 54 -4.55 13.01 -0.81
C PRO A 54 -4.91 13.68 -2.13
N VAL A 55 -4.12 13.43 -3.17
CA VAL A 55 -4.37 13.84 -4.56
C VAL A 55 -4.58 12.58 -5.39
N MET A 56 -5.76 12.44 -5.99
CA MET A 56 -6.12 11.22 -6.72
C MET A 56 -5.49 11.23 -8.11
N ALA A 57 -4.68 10.21 -8.40
CA ALA A 57 -4.10 10.00 -9.71
C ALA A 57 -5.10 9.36 -10.69
N PRO A 58 -5.06 9.70 -11.98
CA PRO A 58 -5.56 8.84 -13.05
C PRO A 58 -5.01 7.42 -12.95
N VAL A 59 -5.80 6.43 -13.36
CA VAL A 59 -5.42 5.01 -13.35
C VAL A 59 -5.75 4.35 -14.68
N HIS A 60 -5.01 3.30 -15.00
CA HIS A 60 -5.37 2.40 -16.08
C HIS A 60 -6.59 1.56 -15.68
N HIS A 61 -7.62 1.62 -16.51
CA HIS A 61 -8.86 0.87 -16.32
C HIS A 61 -8.66 -0.66 -16.39
N GLU A 62 -7.51 -1.13 -16.86
CA GLU A 62 -7.24 -2.56 -17.04
C GLU A 62 -6.78 -3.25 -15.74
N ASP A 63 -6.02 -2.55 -14.90
CA ASP A 63 -5.36 -3.16 -13.76
C ASP A 63 -5.33 -2.29 -12.49
N GLY A 64 -5.83 -1.05 -12.58
CA GLY A 64 -5.92 -0.11 -11.47
C GLY A 64 -4.60 0.59 -11.11
N SER A 65 -3.53 0.38 -11.89
CA SER A 65 -2.24 1.07 -11.71
C SER A 65 -2.33 2.53 -12.12
N ILE A 66 -1.49 3.40 -11.53
CA ILE A 66 -1.41 4.82 -11.89
C ILE A 66 -1.07 4.97 -13.39
N ASP A 67 -1.83 5.80 -14.10
CA ASP A 67 -1.56 6.17 -15.49
C ASP A 67 -0.73 7.46 -15.54
N MET A 68 0.58 7.30 -15.74
CA MET A 68 1.52 8.43 -15.81
C MET A 68 1.22 9.39 -16.95
N ALA A 69 0.76 8.87 -18.09
CA ALA A 69 0.50 9.68 -19.28
C ALA A 69 -0.75 10.55 -19.12
N ALA A 70 -1.67 10.15 -18.25
CA ALA A 70 -2.89 10.89 -17.98
C ALA A 70 -2.76 11.95 -16.86
N ILE A 71 -1.62 12.02 -16.15
CA ILE A 71 -1.40 13.04 -15.10
C ILE A 71 -0.98 14.37 -15.74
N PRO A 72 -1.77 15.45 -15.64
CA PRO A 72 -1.38 16.77 -16.14
C PRO A 72 -0.16 17.32 -15.39
N ASP A 73 0.70 18.09 -16.07
CA ASP A 73 1.86 18.76 -15.45
C ASP A 73 1.47 19.61 -14.24
N SER A 74 0.33 20.30 -14.30
CA SER A 74 -0.20 21.10 -13.19
C SER A 74 -0.51 20.28 -11.92
N THR A 75 -0.79 18.99 -12.05
CA THR A 75 -1.02 18.12 -10.89
C THR A 75 0.29 17.85 -10.14
N TRP A 76 1.41 17.82 -10.85
CA TRP A 76 2.73 17.64 -10.25
C TRP A 76 3.18 18.87 -9.46
N GLU A 77 2.79 20.07 -9.90
CA GLU A 77 3.12 21.32 -9.21
C GLU A 77 2.61 21.30 -7.76
N GLY A 78 3.52 21.47 -6.80
CA GLY A 78 3.20 21.51 -5.38
C GLY A 78 2.91 20.15 -4.72
N LEU A 79 3.17 19.02 -5.39
CA LEU A 79 3.20 17.72 -4.70
C LEU A 79 4.36 17.69 -3.69
N SER A 80 4.13 17.00 -2.59
CA SER A 80 5.12 16.77 -1.53
C SER A 80 5.59 15.32 -1.47
N ALA A 81 4.86 14.39 -2.08
CA ALA A 81 5.25 12.99 -2.24
C ALA A 81 4.37 12.28 -3.29
N VAL A 82 4.83 11.11 -3.70
CA VAL A 82 4.02 10.10 -4.39
C VAL A 82 3.94 8.87 -3.51
N LEU A 83 2.73 8.31 -3.37
CA LEU A 83 2.47 7.03 -2.73
C LEU A 83 1.98 6.03 -3.77
N THR A 84 2.79 5.03 -4.10
CA THR A 84 2.32 3.90 -4.92
C THR A 84 1.36 3.05 -4.10
N VAL A 85 0.40 2.41 -4.75
CA VAL A 85 -0.57 1.49 -4.12
C VAL A 85 -0.28 0.04 -4.49
N ASN A 86 0.32 -0.20 -5.66
CA ASN A 86 0.60 -1.52 -6.21
C ASN A 86 -0.58 -2.50 -6.02
N ILE A 87 -1.77 -2.06 -6.42
CA ILE A 87 -3.04 -2.69 -6.06
C ILE A 87 -3.10 -4.12 -6.60
N TYR A 88 -3.60 -5.04 -5.78
CA TYR A 88 -3.60 -6.49 -6.05
C TYR A 88 -2.23 -7.13 -6.37
N GLY A 89 -1.14 -6.38 -6.22
CA GLY A 89 0.21 -6.78 -6.62
C GLY A 89 0.59 -6.32 -8.03
N ASN A 90 -0.31 -5.66 -8.76
CA ASN A 90 0.03 -5.00 -10.02
C ASN A 90 0.91 -3.79 -9.69
N PRO A 91 2.13 -3.71 -10.22
CA PRO A 91 3.00 -2.58 -9.92
C PRO A 91 2.47 -1.31 -10.59
N ASP A 92 2.48 -0.20 -9.85
CA ASP A 92 2.45 1.13 -10.46
C ASP A 92 3.70 1.30 -11.37
N PRO A 93 3.74 2.30 -12.29
CA PRO A 93 4.89 2.59 -13.15
C PRO A 93 6.06 3.18 -12.34
N VAL A 94 6.59 2.38 -11.42
CA VAL A 94 7.47 2.79 -10.32
C VAL A 94 8.80 3.35 -10.80
N MET A 95 9.30 2.91 -11.96
CA MET A 95 10.53 3.45 -12.56
C MET A 95 10.30 4.89 -13.06
N GLU A 96 9.18 5.15 -13.71
CA GLU A 96 8.80 6.48 -14.20
C GLU A 96 8.47 7.41 -13.03
N LEU A 97 7.69 6.92 -12.06
CA LEU A 97 7.38 7.64 -10.81
C LEU A 97 8.67 7.99 -10.05
N ARG A 98 9.61 7.05 -9.90
CA ARG A 98 10.90 7.32 -9.24
C ARG A 98 11.68 8.41 -9.97
N SER A 99 11.78 8.32 -11.30
CA SER A 99 12.47 9.33 -12.11
C SER A 99 11.83 10.71 -11.95
N ARG A 100 10.50 10.81 -12.00
CA ARG A 100 9.78 12.07 -11.84
C ARG A 100 9.92 12.64 -10.42
N CYS A 101 9.76 11.82 -9.38
CA CYS A 101 9.96 12.21 -7.99
C CYS A 101 11.38 12.73 -7.74
N HIS A 102 12.39 12.07 -8.32
CA HIS A 102 13.79 12.51 -8.20
C HIS A 102 14.02 13.89 -8.82
N LEU A 103 13.51 14.13 -10.03
CA LEU A 103 13.60 15.43 -10.69
C LEU A 103 12.93 16.56 -9.89
N MET A 104 11.86 16.24 -9.16
CA MET A 104 11.11 17.19 -8.34
C MET A 104 11.65 17.32 -6.91
N GLY A 105 12.61 16.49 -6.51
CA GLY A 105 13.12 16.46 -5.13
C GLY A 105 12.09 16.02 -4.09
N ILE A 106 11.10 15.20 -4.46
CA ILE A 106 10.08 14.68 -3.54
C ILE A 106 10.23 13.16 -3.31
N PRO A 107 9.87 12.65 -2.13
CA PRO A 107 9.95 11.22 -1.84
C PRO A 107 8.92 10.41 -2.63
N LEU A 108 9.36 9.25 -3.12
CA LEU A 108 8.50 8.14 -3.51
C LEU A 108 8.36 7.19 -2.31
N ILE A 109 7.14 6.95 -1.86
CA ILE A 109 6.82 5.96 -0.83
C ILE A 109 6.03 4.84 -1.50
N GLU A 110 6.39 3.59 -1.23
CA GLU A 110 5.78 2.45 -1.90
C GLU A 110 4.87 1.63 -0.95
N ASP A 111 3.56 1.62 -1.17
CA ASP A 111 2.69 0.62 -0.54
C ASP A 111 2.85 -0.71 -1.29
N CYS A 112 3.42 -1.69 -0.59
CA CYS A 112 3.67 -3.03 -1.10
C CYS A 112 2.87 -4.07 -0.31
N ALA A 113 1.75 -3.67 0.32
CA ALA A 113 0.89 -4.57 1.07
C ALA A 113 0.46 -5.80 0.24
N HIS A 114 0.24 -5.60 -1.06
CA HIS A 114 -0.15 -6.65 -2.02
C HIS A 114 0.97 -7.08 -2.98
N ALA A 115 2.19 -6.57 -2.83
CA ALA A 115 3.23 -6.68 -3.86
C ALA A 115 4.46 -7.49 -3.42
N ILE A 116 4.37 -8.30 -2.36
CA ILE A 116 5.48 -9.18 -1.96
C ILE A 116 5.83 -10.12 -3.12
N GLY A 117 7.07 -10.05 -3.60
CA GLY A 117 7.56 -10.90 -4.69
C GLY A 117 7.30 -10.35 -6.11
N THR A 118 6.67 -9.19 -6.23
CA THR A 118 6.50 -8.50 -7.53
C THR A 118 7.79 -7.78 -7.91
N SER A 119 8.13 -7.78 -9.20
CA SER A 119 9.32 -7.11 -9.74
C SER A 119 9.02 -6.33 -11.02
N VAL A 120 9.77 -5.26 -11.24
CA VAL A 120 9.79 -4.44 -12.45
C VAL A 120 11.24 -4.33 -12.91
N GLY A 121 11.52 -4.70 -14.16
CA GLY A 121 12.90 -4.69 -14.68
C GLY A 121 13.88 -5.56 -13.89
N GLY A 122 13.41 -6.67 -13.31
CA GLY A 122 14.21 -7.56 -12.45
C GLY A 122 14.47 -7.04 -11.04
N ARG A 123 14.03 -5.82 -10.71
CA ARG A 123 14.13 -5.24 -9.37
C ARG A 123 12.81 -5.36 -8.62
N LEU A 124 12.85 -5.76 -7.36
CA LEU A 124 11.65 -5.93 -6.53
C LEU A 124 10.94 -4.59 -6.28
N VAL A 125 9.62 -4.60 -6.42
CA VAL A 125 8.75 -3.49 -5.99
C VAL A 125 8.90 -3.32 -4.49
N GLY A 126 8.91 -2.06 -4.04
CA GLY A 126 9.23 -1.65 -2.68
C GLY A 126 10.72 -1.42 -2.44
N THR A 127 11.54 -1.41 -3.50
CA THR A 127 12.95 -1.05 -3.40
C THR A 127 13.32 0.22 -4.15
N PHE A 128 12.38 0.90 -4.82
CA PHE A 128 12.63 2.07 -5.67
C PHE A 128 12.56 3.40 -4.91
N GLY A 129 11.65 3.51 -3.94
CA GLY A 129 11.37 4.70 -3.16
C GLY A 129 12.23 4.83 -1.90
N GLU A 130 12.01 5.90 -1.14
CA GLU A 130 12.72 6.17 0.11
C GLU A 130 12.33 5.19 1.23
N ALA A 131 11.06 4.78 1.23
CA ALA A 131 10.54 3.74 2.08
C ALA A 131 9.43 2.94 1.41
N SER A 132 9.22 1.72 1.89
CA SER A 132 8.11 0.88 1.45
C SER A 132 7.55 0.05 2.58
N THR A 133 6.27 -0.32 2.49
CA THR A 133 5.62 -1.13 3.52
C THR A 133 5.03 -2.40 2.96
N TYR A 134 5.26 -3.51 3.65
CA TYR A 134 4.70 -4.81 3.27
C TYR A 134 3.77 -5.32 4.36
N SER A 135 2.66 -5.93 3.96
CA SER A 135 1.73 -6.57 4.88
C SER A 135 2.03 -8.06 4.98
N LEU A 136 2.26 -8.53 6.20
CA LEU A 136 2.39 -9.97 6.45
C LEU A 136 1.03 -10.64 6.61
N GLY A 137 -0.06 -9.86 6.67
CA GLY A 137 -1.43 -10.37 6.70
C GLY A 137 -1.99 -10.81 5.34
N LYS A 138 -1.34 -10.42 4.23
CA LYS A 138 -1.83 -10.63 2.85
C LYS A 138 -1.36 -11.98 2.30
N HIS A 139 -0.34 -12.03 1.43
CA HIS A 139 0.14 -13.30 0.85
C HIS A 139 0.37 -14.37 1.92
N LEU A 140 1.09 -14.02 2.98
CA LEU A 140 1.41 -14.95 4.08
C LEU A 140 0.19 -15.36 4.91
N GLY A 141 -0.84 -14.52 5.01
CA GLY A 141 -1.99 -14.80 5.87
C GLY A 141 -1.67 -14.76 7.37
N ALA A 142 -0.61 -14.06 7.80
CA ALA A 142 -0.21 -13.98 9.21
C ALA A 142 -1.20 -13.17 10.06
N ARG A 143 -2.22 -12.55 9.45
CA ARG A 143 -3.28 -11.72 10.06
C ARG A 143 -2.81 -10.49 10.84
N THR A 144 -1.51 -10.37 11.08
CA THR A 144 -0.84 -9.26 11.77
C THR A 144 0.58 -9.15 11.23
N GLY A 145 1.25 -8.06 11.56
CA GLY A 145 2.62 -7.80 11.15
C GLY A 145 2.73 -7.04 9.84
N GLY A 146 3.78 -6.24 9.77
CA GLY A 146 4.24 -5.56 8.58
C GLY A 146 5.73 -5.33 8.63
N ILE A 147 6.29 -4.92 7.51
CA ILE A 147 7.70 -4.59 7.37
C ILE A 147 7.79 -3.20 6.74
N LEU A 148 8.51 -2.30 7.40
CA LEU A 148 8.94 -1.03 6.83
C LEU A 148 10.36 -1.21 6.28
N SER A 149 10.51 -1.15 4.96
CA SER A 149 11.83 -1.15 4.31
C SER A 149 12.29 0.28 4.08
N ILE A 150 13.58 0.53 4.29
CA ILE A 150 14.18 1.86 4.37
C ILE A 150 15.36 1.90 3.39
N ALA A 151 15.45 2.95 2.56
CA ALA A 151 16.49 3.07 1.54
C ALA A 151 17.83 3.39 2.19
N ASP A 152 17.84 4.45 3.00
CA ASP A 152 19.00 4.88 3.77
C ASP A 152 19.04 4.18 5.15
N PRO A 153 19.99 3.27 5.39
CA PRO A 153 20.14 2.59 6.68
C PRO A 153 20.28 3.54 7.87
N SER A 154 20.79 4.76 7.67
CA SER A 154 21.01 5.74 8.74
C SER A 154 19.69 6.15 9.43
N GLN A 155 18.58 6.15 8.68
CA GLN A 155 17.26 6.56 9.17
C GLN A 155 16.58 5.51 10.04
N ARG A 156 17.09 4.28 10.07
CA ARG A 156 16.45 3.17 10.78
C ARG A 156 16.25 3.45 12.26
N ARG A 157 17.23 4.04 12.95
CA ARG A 157 17.14 4.31 14.39
C ARG A 157 16.04 5.32 14.72
N ALA A 158 15.92 6.38 13.92
CA ALA A 158 14.88 7.40 14.09
C ALA A 158 13.48 6.80 13.90
N LEU A 159 13.29 5.98 12.87
CA LEU A 159 12.02 5.29 12.61
C LEU A 159 11.68 4.24 13.66
N GLU A 160 12.68 3.55 14.21
CA GLU A 160 12.52 2.61 15.33
C GLU A 160 12.06 3.31 16.61
N ALA A 161 12.66 4.46 16.96
CA ALA A 161 12.22 5.27 18.08
C ALA A 161 10.78 5.77 17.89
N ALA A 162 10.47 6.34 16.72
CA ALA A 162 9.12 6.81 16.39
C ALA A 162 8.07 5.67 16.40
N ARG A 163 8.45 4.46 15.96
CA ARG A 163 7.60 3.27 16.09
C ARG A 163 7.29 3.01 17.55
N ASP A 164 8.33 2.93 18.38
CA ASP A 164 8.22 2.50 19.77
C ASP A 164 7.38 3.45 20.62
N GLU A 165 7.43 4.75 20.33
CA GLU A 165 6.55 5.77 20.92
C GLU A 165 5.06 5.55 20.59
N LEU A 166 4.75 5.03 19.40
CA LEU A 166 3.38 4.78 18.95
C LEU A 166 2.85 3.42 19.39
N LEU A 167 3.70 2.51 19.85
CA LEU A 167 3.29 1.18 20.27
C LEU A 167 2.48 1.25 21.57
N SER A 168 1.37 0.52 21.61
CA SER A 168 0.66 0.25 22.85
C SER A 168 1.18 -1.03 23.48
N SER A 169 1.16 -1.08 24.82
CA SER A 169 1.49 -2.29 25.58
C SER A 169 0.66 -3.49 25.10
N GLY A 170 1.32 -4.63 24.89
CA GLY A 170 0.63 -5.88 24.60
C GLY A 170 -0.05 -6.43 25.85
N SER A 171 -1.13 -7.20 25.66
CA SER A 171 -1.78 -7.95 26.74
C SER A 171 -1.51 -9.44 26.57
N PHE A 172 -1.18 -10.16 27.65
CA PHE A 172 -1.03 -11.62 27.62
C PHE A 172 -2.28 -12.32 27.05
N LEU A 173 -3.47 -11.82 27.39
CA LEU A 173 -4.75 -12.29 26.84
C LEU A 173 -4.82 -12.14 25.31
N SER A 174 -4.21 -11.09 24.75
CA SER A 174 -4.20 -10.87 23.30
C SER A 174 -3.30 -11.85 22.54
N GLU A 175 -2.18 -12.26 23.13
CA GLU A 175 -1.30 -13.28 22.55
C GLU A 175 -1.97 -14.67 22.60
N LEU A 176 -2.66 -14.97 23.72
CA LEU A 176 -3.43 -16.20 23.84
C LEU A 176 -4.59 -16.25 22.84
N ALA A 177 -5.36 -15.16 22.72
CA ALA A 177 -6.44 -15.05 21.75
C ALA A 177 -5.92 -15.22 20.30
N TYR A 178 -4.80 -14.58 19.96
CA TYR A 178 -4.16 -14.74 18.64
C TYR A 178 -3.74 -16.20 18.36
N GLY A 179 -3.21 -16.90 19.36
CA GLY A 179 -2.80 -18.30 19.25
C GLY A 179 -3.98 -19.28 19.08
N ILE A 180 -5.07 -19.08 19.82
CA ILE A 180 -6.23 -19.98 19.84
C ILE A 180 -7.18 -19.73 18.65
N ARG A 181 -7.28 -18.48 18.19
CA ARG A 181 -8.25 -18.04 17.16
C ARG A 181 -8.32 -18.93 15.89
N PRO A 182 -7.22 -19.35 15.25
CA PRO A 182 -7.30 -20.20 14.06
C PRO A 182 -7.94 -21.57 14.33
N TYR A 183 -7.71 -22.14 15.51
CA TYR A 183 -8.27 -23.42 15.92
C TYR A 183 -9.77 -23.28 16.23
N LEU A 184 -10.16 -22.19 16.90
CA LEU A 184 -11.56 -21.84 17.12
C LEU A 184 -12.32 -21.68 15.80
N GLU A 185 -11.78 -20.90 14.86
CA GLU A 185 -12.43 -20.70 13.55
C GLU A 185 -12.57 -22.01 12.76
N THR A 186 -11.57 -22.90 12.83
CA THR A 186 -11.61 -24.20 12.16
C THR A 186 -12.65 -25.13 12.80
N ALA A 187 -12.69 -25.20 14.13
CA ALA A 187 -13.69 -25.97 14.88
C ALA A 187 -15.11 -25.46 14.61
N VAL A 188 -15.30 -24.14 14.64
CA VAL A 188 -16.57 -23.46 14.36
C VAL A 188 -17.08 -23.77 12.94
N ARG A 189 -16.20 -23.73 11.94
CA ARG A 189 -16.56 -24.07 10.55
C ARG A 189 -16.92 -25.56 10.41
N GLY A 190 -16.33 -26.43 11.22
CA GLY A 190 -16.65 -27.86 11.27
C GLY A 190 -17.97 -28.18 11.96
N LEU A 191 -18.33 -27.43 13.01
CA LEU A 191 -19.45 -27.74 13.91
C LEU A 191 -20.82 -27.21 13.44
N ARG A 192 -20.92 -26.49 12.30
CA ARG A 192 -22.17 -25.93 11.73
C ARG A 192 -23.01 -25.04 12.67
N LEU A 193 -22.47 -24.60 13.81
CA LEU A 193 -23.14 -23.70 14.77
C LEU A 193 -23.09 -22.24 14.30
N THR A 194 -23.75 -21.91 13.19
CA THR A 194 -23.58 -20.61 12.52
C THR A 194 -24.00 -19.43 13.39
N SER A 195 -25.14 -19.46 14.08
CA SER A 195 -25.62 -18.32 14.86
C SER A 195 -24.78 -18.02 16.11
N LEU A 196 -24.42 -19.04 16.88
CA LEU A 196 -23.59 -18.89 18.09
C LEU A 196 -22.15 -18.52 17.72
N ALA A 197 -21.63 -19.08 16.63
CA ALA A 197 -20.33 -18.72 16.09
C ALA A 197 -20.27 -17.26 15.63
N TRP A 198 -21.28 -16.79 14.88
CA TRP A 198 -21.37 -15.39 14.48
C TRP A 198 -21.53 -14.46 15.69
N ALA A 199 -22.26 -14.89 16.73
CA ALA A 199 -22.36 -14.15 17.99
C ALA A 199 -21.00 -14.04 18.72
N VAL A 200 -20.22 -15.13 18.77
CA VAL A 200 -18.86 -15.13 19.35
C VAL A 200 -17.89 -14.30 18.50
N VAL A 201 -17.95 -14.41 17.17
CA VAL A 201 -17.16 -13.58 16.24
C VAL A 201 -17.50 -12.09 16.42
N ARG A 202 -18.78 -11.73 16.54
CA ARG A 202 -19.21 -10.34 16.83
C ARG A 202 -18.76 -9.87 18.20
N MET A 203 -18.90 -10.70 19.24
CA MET A 203 -18.48 -10.38 20.60
C MET A 203 -16.96 -10.18 20.69
N LEU A 204 -16.18 -10.90 19.89
CA LEU A 204 -14.72 -10.75 19.80
C LEU A 204 -14.27 -9.62 18.86
N GLY A 205 -15.20 -8.85 18.26
CA GLY A 205 -14.87 -7.80 17.29
C GLY A 205 -14.21 -8.33 16.01
N MET A 206 -14.49 -9.59 15.65
CA MET A 206 -13.86 -10.32 14.55
C MET A 206 -14.62 -10.22 13.21
N GLU A 207 -15.55 -9.27 13.07
CA GLU A 207 -16.24 -9.01 11.80
C GLU A 207 -15.30 -8.26 10.84
N GLU A 208 -14.89 -8.90 9.74
CA GLU A 208 -13.91 -8.40 8.76
C GLU A 208 -14.49 -7.34 7.79
N ARG A 209 -15.21 -6.34 8.32
CA ARG A 209 -16.06 -5.36 7.61
C ARG A 209 -17.52 -5.82 7.49
N GLY A 210 -18.42 -4.84 7.50
CA GLY A 210 -19.86 -5.06 7.31
C GLY A 210 -20.19 -5.49 5.88
N PRO A 211 -21.49 -5.55 5.50
CA PRO A 211 -21.90 -5.95 4.15
C PRO A 211 -21.49 -4.94 3.06
N GLU A 212 -21.10 -3.73 3.43
CA GLU A 212 -20.66 -2.68 2.52
C GLU A 212 -19.16 -2.81 2.18
N ILE A 213 -18.81 -2.55 0.92
CA ILE A 213 -17.43 -2.66 0.40
C ILE A 213 -16.50 -1.63 1.06
N ARG A 214 -16.98 -0.39 1.21
CA ARG A 214 -16.27 0.72 1.88
C ARG A 214 -16.73 0.86 3.31
N MET A 215 -15.81 1.29 4.17
CA MET A 215 -16.17 1.74 5.50
C MET A 215 -17.07 2.98 5.44
N PRO A 216 -17.95 3.21 6.43
CA PRO A 216 -18.65 4.49 6.53
C PRO A 216 -17.68 5.66 6.78
N LEU A 217 -17.67 6.63 5.85
CA LEU A 217 -16.79 7.81 5.90
C LEU A 217 -16.99 8.64 7.18
N ARG A 218 -18.24 8.78 7.64
CA ARG A 218 -18.63 9.57 8.83
C ARG A 218 -18.03 11.00 8.78
N ALA A 219 -18.36 11.74 7.71
CA ALA A 219 -17.74 13.02 7.36
C ALA A 219 -17.61 14.03 8.52
N ALA A 220 -18.66 14.24 9.33
CA ALA A 220 -18.59 15.17 10.46
C ALA A 220 -17.52 14.77 11.50
N ARG A 221 -17.43 13.47 11.82
CA ARG A 221 -16.37 12.96 12.72
C ARG A 221 -15.00 13.00 12.07
N LEU A 222 -14.93 12.80 10.75
CA LEU A 222 -13.66 12.90 10.03
C LEU A 222 -13.11 14.33 10.07
N VAL A 223 -13.96 15.35 9.90
CA VAL A 223 -13.60 16.77 10.08
C VAL A 223 -13.07 17.03 11.49
N GLU A 224 -13.73 16.51 12.51
CA GLU A 224 -13.26 16.61 13.90
C GLU A 224 -11.90 15.93 14.12
N ALA A 225 -11.70 14.75 13.53
CA ALA A 225 -10.43 14.03 13.59
C ALA A 225 -9.29 14.79 12.90
N LEU A 226 -9.56 15.47 11.78
CA LEU A 226 -8.58 16.26 11.04
C LEU A 226 -7.98 17.41 11.86
N ASN A 227 -8.76 18.00 12.78
CA ASN A 227 -8.29 19.06 13.69
C ASN A 227 -7.20 18.60 14.67
N HIS A 228 -6.98 17.29 14.79
CA HIS A 228 -6.03 16.67 15.70
C HIS A 228 -4.85 16.00 14.96
N THR A 229 -4.70 16.28 13.67
CA THR A 229 -3.59 15.75 12.86
C THR A 229 -2.30 16.55 13.10
N PRO A 230 -1.11 15.91 13.03
CA PRO A 230 -0.89 14.48 12.77
C PRO A 230 -1.10 13.61 14.01
N SER A 231 -2.02 12.64 13.95
CA SER A 231 -2.25 11.66 15.02
C SER A 231 -3.08 10.46 14.52
N LEU A 232 -2.71 9.26 14.95
CA LEU A 232 -3.48 8.04 14.68
C LEU A 232 -4.70 7.87 15.60
N LEU A 233 -4.68 8.46 16.80
CA LEU A 233 -5.71 8.21 17.81
C LEU A 233 -7.12 8.65 17.38
N PRO A 234 -7.33 9.86 16.83
CA PRO A 234 -8.64 10.30 16.33
C PRO A 234 -9.14 9.44 15.17
N PHE A 235 -8.22 8.78 14.45
CA PHE A 235 -8.52 7.96 13.27
C PHE A 235 -8.71 6.47 13.58
N ASN A 236 -8.59 6.04 14.85
CA ASN A 236 -8.66 4.62 15.23
C ASN A 236 -9.90 3.90 14.69
N ASP A 237 -11.02 4.59 14.62
CA ASP A 237 -12.30 4.10 14.10
C ASP A 237 -12.25 3.69 12.63
N TRP A 238 -11.29 4.21 11.88
CA TRP A 238 -11.04 3.87 10.48
C TRP A 238 -9.73 3.12 10.27
N VAL A 239 -8.73 3.34 11.11
CA VAL A 239 -7.41 2.71 10.96
C VAL A 239 -7.33 1.37 11.67
N LYS A 240 -8.14 1.05 12.69
CA LYS A 240 -8.15 -0.29 13.29
C LYS A 240 -8.80 -1.31 12.36
N VAL A 241 -10.01 -1.00 11.87
CA VAL A 241 -10.95 -1.93 11.20
C VAL A 241 -10.81 -3.34 11.80
N ASP A 242 -10.88 -4.42 11.07
CA ASP A 242 -10.52 -5.80 11.47
C ASP A 242 -9.26 -6.08 12.34
N MET A 243 -8.43 -5.09 12.66
CA MET A 243 -7.13 -5.19 13.34
C MET A 243 -7.04 -4.27 14.57
N HIS A 244 -7.75 -4.66 15.63
CA HIS A 244 -7.79 -3.96 16.92
C HIS A 244 -6.41 -3.76 17.57
N ASP A 245 -5.43 -4.56 17.14
CA ASP A 245 -4.08 -4.65 17.68
C ASP A 245 -3.00 -4.08 16.75
N TYR A 246 -3.38 -3.23 15.78
CA TYR A 246 -2.46 -2.72 14.76
C TYR A 246 -1.24 -1.93 15.29
N ARG A 247 -1.28 -1.46 16.54
CA ARG A 247 -0.17 -0.82 17.28
C ARG A 247 0.34 -1.62 18.48
N MET A 248 -0.21 -2.81 18.74
CA MET A 248 0.23 -3.58 19.89
C MET A 248 1.63 -4.12 19.66
N ARG A 249 2.50 -3.96 20.66
CA ARG A 249 3.83 -4.59 20.65
C ARG A 249 3.63 -6.11 20.51
N PRO A 250 4.24 -6.77 19.50
CA PRO A 250 4.02 -8.19 19.26
C PRO A 250 4.64 -9.01 20.38
N GLY A 251 3.96 -10.07 20.83
CA GLY A 251 4.57 -11.05 21.73
C GLY A 251 5.45 -12.07 21.00
N PRO A 252 6.23 -12.86 21.75
CA PRO A 252 7.16 -13.83 21.18
C PRO A 252 6.47 -14.96 20.39
N LEU A 253 5.25 -15.35 20.77
CA LEU A 253 4.49 -16.38 20.05
C LEU A 253 4.08 -15.90 18.66
N ARG A 254 3.58 -14.67 18.57
CA ARG A 254 3.25 -14.02 17.30
C ARG A 254 4.47 -13.86 16.39
N LEU A 255 5.61 -13.43 16.96
CA LEU A 255 6.87 -13.30 16.20
C LEU A 255 7.34 -14.66 15.66
N ARG A 256 7.42 -15.70 16.50
CA ARG A 256 7.82 -17.06 16.07
C ARG A 256 6.90 -17.63 15.00
N ARG A 257 5.59 -17.37 15.07
CA ARG A 257 4.66 -17.76 14.02
C ARG A 257 4.94 -17.00 12.72
N THR A 258 5.16 -15.70 12.80
CA THR A 258 5.49 -14.85 11.65
C THR A 258 6.78 -15.31 10.97
N GLU A 259 7.80 -15.65 11.75
CA GLU A 259 9.07 -16.19 11.23
C GLU A 259 8.87 -17.51 10.48
N ARG A 260 8.10 -18.46 11.04
CA ARG A 260 7.77 -19.71 10.34
C ARG A 260 7.05 -19.47 9.02
N MET A 261 6.08 -18.55 9.00
CA MET A 261 5.34 -18.23 7.78
C MET A 261 6.24 -17.55 6.74
N LEU A 262 7.15 -16.67 7.17
CA LEU A 262 8.17 -16.07 6.29
C LEU A 262 9.12 -17.11 5.69
N ALA A 263 9.44 -18.19 6.41
CA ALA A 263 10.26 -19.28 5.87
C ALA A 263 9.58 -20.03 4.71
N GLU A 264 8.25 -20.03 4.66
CA GLU A 264 7.46 -20.66 3.59
C GLU A 264 7.14 -19.70 2.42
N LEU A 265 7.54 -18.43 2.52
CA LEU A 265 7.14 -17.37 1.59
C LEU A 265 7.44 -17.71 0.12
N ASP A 266 8.63 -18.24 -0.18
CA ASP A 266 8.99 -18.54 -1.58
C ASP A 266 8.17 -19.67 -2.18
N THR A 267 7.83 -20.68 -1.38
CA THR A 267 6.92 -21.75 -1.79
C THR A 267 5.53 -21.18 -2.09
N LEU A 268 5.05 -20.30 -1.21
CA LEU A 268 3.77 -19.65 -1.37
C LEU A 268 3.71 -18.77 -2.61
N LEU A 269 4.73 -17.94 -2.84
CA LEU A 269 4.81 -17.08 -4.03
C LEU A 269 4.87 -17.88 -5.33
N ARG A 270 5.52 -19.06 -5.34
CA ARG A 270 5.46 -19.95 -6.51
C ARG A 270 4.03 -20.40 -6.82
N ALA A 271 3.26 -20.81 -5.81
CA ALA A 271 1.86 -21.18 -5.97
C ALA A 271 0.99 -20.00 -6.45
N TYR A 272 1.20 -18.79 -5.90
CA TYR A 272 0.52 -17.59 -6.37
C TYR A 272 0.86 -17.28 -7.83
N ARG A 273 2.12 -17.43 -8.25
CA ARG A 273 2.54 -17.22 -9.64
C ARG A 273 1.87 -18.22 -10.60
N GLU A 274 1.79 -19.49 -10.23
CA GLU A 274 1.11 -20.53 -11.02
C GLU A 274 -0.39 -20.22 -11.17
N GLY A 275 -1.06 -19.88 -10.07
CA GLY A 275 -2.46 -19.46 -10.10
C GLY A 275 -2.69 -18.19 -10.92
N THR A 276 -1.77 -17.23 -10.81
CA THR A 276 -1.81 -15.99 -11.58
C THR A 276 -1.72 -16.27 -13.07
N ALA A 277 -0.81 -17.15 -13.49
CA ALA A 277 -0.66 -17.53 -14.90
C ALA A 277 -1.97 -18.10 -15.47
N LYS A 278 -2.67 -18.95 -14.71
CA LYS A 278 -3.97 -19.51 -15.11
C LYS A 278 -5.05 -18.44 -15.26
N LEU A 279 -5.13 -17.52 -14.31
CA LEU A 279 -6.12 -16.44 -14.32
C LEU A 279 -5.85 -15.45 -15.45
N LEU A 280 -4.59 -15.06 -15.68
CA LEU A 280 -4.17 -14.17 -16.77
C LEU A 280 -4.38 -14.78 -18.16
N ALA A 281 -4.37 -16.11 -18.29
CA ALA A 281 -4.68 -16.81 -19.54
C ALA A 281 -6.19 -16.89 -19.84
N SER A 282 -7.04 -16.45 -18.91
CA SER A 282 -8.50 -16.48 -19.09
C SER A 282 -9.01 -15.29 -19.90
N ARG A 283 -10.21 -15.42 -20.47
CA ARG A 283 -10.87 -14.34 -21.23
C ARG A 283 -11.31 -13.13 -20.41
N TRP A 284 -11.23 -13.19 -19.08
CA TRP A 284 -11.61 -12.10 -18.18
C TRP A 284 -10.42 -11.27 -17.71
N ALA A 285 -9.19 -11.70 -17.96
CA ALA A 285 -8.01 -10.97 -17.52
C ALA A 285 -7.34 -10.27 -18.70
N ILE A 286 -6.66 -9.16 -18.40
CA ILE A 286 -5.76 -8.51 -19.35
C ILE A 286 -4.34 -8.90 -18.97
N SER A 287 -3.63 -9.51 -19.92
CA SER A 287 -2.24 -9.91 -19.74
C SER A 287 -1.30 -8.85 -20.31
N ARG A 288 -0.29 -8.45 -19.52
CA ARG A 288 0.76 -7.54 -19.98
C ARG A 288 1.99 -8.31 -20.44
N PRO A 289 2.77 -7.79 -21.41
CA PRO A 289 4.03 -8.38 -21.81
C PRO A 289 4.99 -8.53 -20.62
N GLY A 290 5.67 -9.68 -20.53
CA GLY A 290 6.70 -9.94 -19.52
C GLY A 290 6.44 -11.21 -18.70
N PRO A 291 7.32 -11.49 -17.72
CA PRO A 291 7.20 -12.67 -16.88
C PRO A 291 6.04 -12.53 -15.89
N VAL A 292 5.26 -13.61 -15.73
CA VAL A 292 4.15 -13.69 -14.76
C VAL A 292 4.69 -13.49 -13.34
N GLN A 293 4.10 -12.54 -12.63
CA GLN A 293 4.42 -12.20 -11.24
C GLN A 293 3.46 -12.93 -10.26
N PRO A 294 3.84 -13.11 -8.98
CA PRO A 294 2.94 -13.63 -7.96
C PRO A 294 1.99 -12.54 -7.44
N LEU A 295 0.94 -12.24 -8.20
CA LEU A 295 -0.06 -11.26 -7.79
C LEU A 295 -0.78 -11.71 -6.52
N PHE A 296 -1.16 -10.78 -5.64
CA PHE A 296 -1.98 -11.11 -4.48
C PHE A 296 -3.40 -11.47 -4.92
N GLN A 297 -3.94 -10.72 -5.88
CA GLN A 297 -5.20 -11.02 -6.56
C GLN A 297 -5.06 -10.69 -8.05
N VAL A 298 -5.81 -11.36 -8.92
CA VAL A 298 -5.90 -10.99 -10.33
C VAL A 298 -7.23 -10.27 -10.55
N PRO A 299 -7.26 -9.02 -11.04
CA PRO A 299 -8.51 -8.37 -11.40
C PRO A 299 -9.07 -9.01 -12.67
N LEU A 300 -10.11 -9.84 -12.53
CA LEU A 300 -10.88 -10.33 -13.66
C LEU A 300 -11.96 -9.30 -14.00
N LEU A 301 -11.92 -8.76 -15.21
CA LEU A 301 -12.86 -7.78 -15.72
C LEU A 301 -14.11 -8.50 -16.23
N VAL A 302 -15.20 -8.40 -15.46
CA VAL A 302 -16.49 -9.05 -15.74
C VAL A 302 -17.58 -8.01 -15.99
N GLU A 303 -18.58 -8.35 -16.79
CA GLU A 303 -19.70 -7.44 -17.10
C GLU A 303 -20.50 -7.08 -15.84
N ASP A 304 -20.91 -8.09 -15.05
CA ASP A 304 -21.61 -7.94 -13.78
C ASP A 304 -20.76 -8.46 -12.61
N ARG A 305 -19.99 -7.56 -11.99
CA ARG A 305 -19.13 -7.87 -10.85
C ARG A 305 -19.93 -8.34 -9.63
N GLU A 306 -21.04 -7.70 -9.30
CA GLU A 306 -21.82 -8.04 -8.11
C GLU A 306 -22.51 -9.39 -8.25
N GLY A 307 -23.13 -9.67 -9.39
CA GLY A 307 -23.71 -10.98 -9.69
C GLY A 307 -22.65 -12.07 -9.70
N THR A 308 -21.47 -11.80 -10.27
CA THR A 308 -20.34 -12.73 -10.27
C THR A 308 -19.82 -13.01 -8.85
N ARG A 309 -19.73 -11.99 -8.02
CA ARG A 309 -19.33 -12.12 -6.61
C ARG A 309 -20.30 -12.99 -5.82
N GLU A 310 -21.59 -12.75 -5.97
CA GLU A 310 -22.64 -13.55 -5.34
C GLU A 310 -22.61 -15.01 -5.83
N LEU A 311 -22.40 -15.23 -7.13
CA LEU A 311 -22.19 -16.56 -7.71
C LEU A 311 -21.01 -17.29 -7.05
N LEU A 312 -19.86 -16.63 -6.94
CA LEU A 312 -18.68 -17.20 -6.30
C LEU A 312 -18.91 -17.46 -4.80
N HIS A 313 -19.61 -16.57 -4.11
CA HIS A 313 -19.98 -16.74 -2.71
C HIS A 313 -20.86 -17.98 -2.50
N ARG A 314 -21.89 -18.19 -3.33
CA ARG A 314 -22.73 -19.41 -3.32
C ARG A 314 -21.92 -20.69 -3.56
N ASN A 315 -20.82 -20.58 -4.30
CA ASN A 315 -19.86 -21.67 -4.53
C ASN A 315 -18.73 -21.75 -3.48
N ARG A 316 -18.89 -21.04 -2.34
CA ARG A 316 -17.94 -20.99 -1.22
C ARG A 316 -16.55 -20.51 -1.66
N ILE A 317 -16.51 -19.50 -2.51
CA ILE A 317 -15.30 -18.81 -2.95
C ILE A 317 -15.44 -17.35 -2.51
N ASN A 318 -14.57 -16.92 -1.60
CA ASN A 318 -14.46 -15.51 -1.21
C ASN A 318 -13.57 -14.77 -2.22
N THR A 319 -14.07 -13.67 -2.76
CA THR A 319 -13.39 -12.79 -3.73
C THR A 319 -12.44 -11.80 -3.07
N GLY A 320 -12.47 -11.65 -1.73
CA GLY A 320 -11.57 -10.77 -1.00
C GLY A 320 -11.92 -9.30 -1.14
N TYR A 321 -10.91 -8.43 -1.28
CA TYR A 321 -11.07 -6.98 -1.11
C TYR A 321 -11.51 -6.27 -2.39
N LEU A 322 -12.66 -5.59 -2.31
CA LEU A 322 -13.16 -4.69 -3.33
C LEU A 322 -12.86 -3.24 -2.93
N TYR A 323 -12.46 -2.41 -3.89
CA TYR A 323 -12.05 -1.02 -3.65
C TYR A 323 -12.97 -0.06 -4.41
N ASP A 324 -14.28 -0.18 -4.14
CA ASP A 324 -15.36 0.48 -4.86
C ASP A 324 -16.41 1.09 -3.91
N PRO A 325 -16.90 2.31 -4.17
CA PRO A 325 -16.43 3.20 -5.23
C PRO A 325 -14.99 3.68 -4.99
N PRO A 326 -14.29 4.17 -6.02
CA PRO A 326 -12.95 4.72 -5.86
C PRO A 326 -12.97 5.96 -4.94
N LEU A 327 -11.81 6.33 -4.39
CA LEU A 327 -11.72 7.32 -3.31
C LEU A 327 -12.17 8.74 -3.71
N ASP A 328 -12.03 9.11 -4.98
CA ASP A 328 -12.54 10.37 -5.55
C ASP A 328 -14.07 10.47 -5.50
N VAL A 329 -14.78 9.34 -5.53
CA VAL A 329 -16.23 9.27 -5.33
C VAL A 329 -16.58 9.08 -3.85
N TYR A 330 -15.91 8.13 -3.19
CA TYR A 330 -16.18 7.76 -1.79
C TYR A 330 -15.89 8.90 -0.80
N ALA A 331 -14.79 9.62 -0.99
CA ALA A 331 -14.28 10.66 -0.10
C ALA A 331 -14.00 11.97 -0.83
N ALA A 332 -14.84 12.31 -1.81
CA ALA A 332 -14.76 13.51 -2.64
C ALA A 332 -14.38 14.79 -1.87
N ALA A 333 -15.06 15.04 -0.73
CA ALA A 333 -14.84 16.23 0.10
C ALA A 333 -13.46 16.29 0.81
N PHE A 334 -12.67 15.22 0.74
CA PHE A 334 -11.41 15.06 1.47
C PHE A 334 -10.24 14.69 0.55
N THR A 335 -10.44 14.77 -0.77
CA THR A 335 -9.42 14.45 -1.78
C THR A 335 -9.38 15.56 -2.82
N GLU A 336 -8.21 15.79 -3.41
CA GLU A 336 -8.14 16.49 -4.69
C GLU A 336 -8.46 15.49 -5.80
N HIS A 337 -9.46 15.79 -6.62
CA HIS A 337 -9.99 14.88 -7.62
C HIS A 337 -9.03 14.64 -8.79
N SER A 338 -9.05 13.40 -9.29
CA SER A 338 -8.48 13.09 -10.59
C SER A 338 -9.22 13.86 -11.69
N ARG A 339 -8.49 14.27 -12.73
CA ARG A 339 -9.10 14.91 -13.92
C ARG A 339 -9.81 13.90 -14.82
N THR A 340 -9.57 12.60 -14.61
CA THR A 340 -10.14 11.50 -15.40
C THR A 340 -10.62 10.37 -14.46
N PRO A 341 -11.65 10.60 -13.64
CA PRO A 341 -12.15 9.61 -12.68
C PRO A 341 -12.83 8.39 -13.34
N GLU A 342 -13.23 8.50 -14.60
CA GLU A 342 -14.05 7.52 -15.32
C GLU A 342 -13.36 6.15 -15.41
N ALA A 343 -12.04 6.13 -15.57
CA ALA A 343 -11.27 4.89 -15.63
C ALA A 343 -11.27 4.16 -14.27
N ALA A 344 -11.16 4.90 -13.17
CA ALA A 344 -11.23 4.34 -11.82
C ALA A 344 -12.64 3.82 -11.52
N GLU A 345 -13.69 4.56 -11.88
CA GLU A 345 -15.08 4.13 -11.70
C GLU A 345 -15.40 2.88 -12.53
N TRP A 346 -14.92 2.83 -13.78
CA TRP A 346 -15.07 1.66 -14.63
C TRP A 346 -14.35 0.45 -14.05
N PHE A 347 -13.08 0.61 -13.65
CA PHE A 347 -12.33 -0.47 -13.01
C PHE A 347 -13.03 -0.93 -11.73
N GLY A 348 -13.46 0.00 -10.88
CA GLY A 348 -14.26 -0.29 -9.69
C GLY A 348 -15.45 -1.16 -10.04
N ARG A 349 -16.27 -0.76 -11.00
CA ARG A 349 -17.48 -1.49 -11.41
C ARG A 349 -17.22 -2.90 -11.93
N HIS A 350 -16.13 -3.12 -12.66
CA HIS A 350 -15.91 -4.34 -13.45
C HIS A 350 -14.84 -5.29 -12.90
N ALA A 351 -13.91 -4.80 -12.07
CA ALA A 351 -12.83 -5.61 -11.53
C ALA A 351 -13.34 -6.54 -10.42
N MET A 352 -13.38 -7.83 -10.73
CA MET A 352 -13.60 -8.90 -9.77
C MET A 352 -12.24 -9.47 -9.33
N PRO A 353 -11.79 -9.22 -8.10
CA PRO A 353 -10.54 -9.77 -7.59
C PRO A 353 -10.63 -11.29 -7.43
N ALA A 354 -9.73 -12.01 -8.09
CA ALA A 354 -9.60 -13.45 -8.04
C ALA A 354 -8.36 -13.86 -7.22
N ASP A 355 -8.54 -14.76 -6.27
CA ASP A 355 -7.45 -15.38 -5.50
C ASP A 355 -6.71 -16.42 -6.36
N PRO A 356 -5.41 -16.23 -6.67
CA PRO A 356 -4.63 -17.18 -7.47
C PRO A 356 -4.61 -18.60 -6.92
N LEU A 357 -4.65 -18.78 -5.59
CA LEU A 357 -4.67 -20.10 -4.97
C LEU A 357 -6.00 -20.84 -5.21
N LYS A 358 -7.01 -20.17 -5.74
CA LYS A 358 -8.32 -20.73 -6.08
C LYS A 358 -8.60 -20.68 -7.60
N ALA A 359 -7.59 -20.43 -8.43
CA ALA A 359 -7.74 -20.21 -9.88
C ALA A 359 -8.63 -21.25 -10.57
N ASP A 360 -8.33 -22.55 -10.44
CA ASP A 360 -9.08 -23.61 -11.12
C ASP A 360 -10.57 -23.64 -10.71
N ARG A 361 -10.86 -23.39 -9.43
CA ARG A 361 -12.24 -23.35 -8.91
C ARG A 361 -12.98 -22.12 -9.41
N ILE A 362 -12.33 -20.97 -9.44
CA ILE A 362 -12.91 -19.72 -9.95
C ILE A 362 -13.26 -19.89 -11.42
N LEU A 363 -12.30 -20.25 -12.26
CA LEU A 363 -12.48 -20.40 -13.70
C LEU A 363 -13.60 -21.40 -14.03
N LYS A 364 -13.62 -22.56 -13.35
CA LYS A 364 -14.69 -23.55 -13.52
C LYS A 364 -16.08 -23.00 -13.22
N VAL A 365 -16.23 -22.18 -12.18
CA VAL A 365 -17.53 -21.58 -11.82
C VAL A 365 -17.93 -20.52 -12.85
N LEU A 366 -17.01 -19.65 -13.26
CA LEU A 366 -17.26 -18.60 -14.24
C LEU A 366 -17.63 -19.18 -15.61
N ASP A 367 -16.92 -20.20 -16.08
CA ASP A 367 -17.22 -20.89 -17.33
C ASP A 367 -18.56 -21.60 -17.29
N LYS A 368 -18.85 -22.35 -16.23
CA LYS A 368 -20.13 -23.07 -16.08
C LYS A 368 -21.33 -22.11 -16.07
N ALA A 369 -21.16 -20.93 -15.50
CA ALA A 369 -22.21 -19.91 -15.43
C ALA A 369 -22.28 -19.01 -16.67
N GLY A 370 -21.34 -19.14 -17.61
CA GLY A 370 -21.30 -18.32 -18.82
C GLY A 370 -21.06 -16.84 -18.52
N VAL A 371 -20.26 -16.51 -17.50
CA VAL A 371 -19.99 -15.11 -17.13
C VAL A 371 -19.32 -14.37 -18.29
N ALA A 372 -19.88 -13.23 -18.68
CA ALA A 372 -19.37 -12.39 -19.75
C ALA A 372 -18.18 -11.52 -19.27
N PRO A 373 -17.17 -11.30 -20.12
CA PRO A 373 -16.12 -10.30 -19.86
C PRO A 373 -16.70 -8.89 -19.86
N ALA A 374 -16.02 -7.96 -19.20
CA ALA A 374 -16.45 -6.57 -19.15
C ALA A 374 -16.49 -5.95 -20.57
N PRO A 375 -17.42 -5.02 -20.83
CA PRO A 375 -17.45 -4.29 -22.10
C PRO A 375 -16.20 -3.41 -22.26
N PRO A 376 -15.77 -3.04 -23.48
CA PRO A 376 -14.64 -2.14 -23.65
C PRO A 376 -14.82 -0.82 -22.87
N PHE A 377 -13.76 -0.32 -22.24
CA PHE A 377 -13.80 0.99 -21.61
C PHE A 377 -14.04 2.08 -22.67
N SER A 378 -15.05 2.93 -22.44
CA SER A 378 -15.33 4.11 -23.25
C SER A 378 -15.50 5.33 -22.35
N PRO A 379 -14.63 6.35 -22.47
CA PRO A 379 -14.70 7.56 -21.65
C PRO A 379 -16.06 8.28 -21.71
N ARG A 380 -16.86 8.07 -22.77
CA ARG A 380 -18.18 8.70 -22.96
C ARG A 380 -19.35 7.96 -22.30
N GLN A 381 -19.18 6.70 -21.88
CA GLN A 381 -20.28 5.85 -21.40
C GLN A 381 -20.51 5.91 -19.89
N VAL A 382 -19.68 6.63 -19.13
CA VAL A 382 -19.89 6.85 -17.69
C VAL A 382 -20.91 7.99 -17.48
N THR A 383 -22.10 7.84 -18.06
CA THR A 383 -23.25 8.68 -17.71
C THR A 383 -23.78 8.25 -16.36
N ARG A 384 -23.89 9.22 -15.43
CA ARG A 384 -24.46 9.12 -14.08
C ARG A 384 -25.73 8.25 -14.03
N HIS A 385 -25.59 6.97 -13.73
CA HIS A 385 -26.73 6.16 -13.30
C HIS A 385 -26.90 6.35 -11.78
N PRO A 386 -28.12 6.66 -11.29
CA PRO A 386 -28.33 6.82 -9.87
C PRO A 386 -28.07 5.49 -9.16
N LEU A 387 -27.21 5.54 -8.15
CA LEU A 387 -26.97 4.47 -7.18
C LEU A 387 -28.32 3.84 -6.78
N SER A 388 -28.44 2.51 -6.93
CA SER A 388 -29.64 1.77 -6.53
C SER A 388 -29.82 1.87 -5.02
N THR A 389 -30.55 2.89 -4.57
CA THR A 389 -30.97 3.02 -3.18
C THR A 389 -32.19 2.14 -2.95
N GLY A 390 -31.94 0.92 -2.49
CA GLY A 390 -32.95 0.12 -1.82
C GLY A 390 -33.41 0.84 -0.54
N ARG A 391 -34.74 1.04 -0.43
CA ARG A 391 -35.53 1.54 0.71
C ARG A 391 -35.65 3.07 0.86
N LYS A 392 -36.85 3.56 0.54
CA LYS A 392 -37.39 4.91 0.76
C LYS A 392 -37.17 5.35 2.22
N VAL A 393 -36.22 6.25 2.46
CA VAL A 393 -36.20 7.11 3.64
C VAL A 393 -36.96 8.38 3.30
N ARG A 394 -37.96 8.73 4.11
CA ARG A 394 -38.75 9.97 3.98
C ARG A 394 -37.81 11.19 4.02
N ARG A 395 -37.89 12.05 3.00
CA ARG A 395 -37.25 13.38 2.99
C ARG A 395 -37.87 14.28 4.06
N PRO A 396 -37.10 14.93 4.95
CA PRO A 396 -37.54 16.15 5.60
C PRO A 396 -37.33 17.34 4.65
N SER A 397 -38.19 18.34 4.80
CA SER A 397 -38.31 19.55 4.00
C SER A 397 -37.03 20.37 3.91
N SER A 398 -36.78 20.86 2.70
CA SER A 398 -35.76 21.83 2.30
C SER A 398 -35.81 23.14 3.10
N ARG A 399 -34.69 23.51 3.73
CA ARG A 399 -34.30 24.91 3.88
C ARG A 399 -33.01 25.12 3.08
N THR A 400 -33.15 25.96 2.06
CA THR A 400 -32.13 26.39 1.12
C THR A 400 -31.00 27.08 1.89
N LEU A 401 -29.78 26.54 1.82
CA LEU A 401 -28.55 27.27 2.13
C LEU A 401 -27.84 27.52 0.81
N THR A 402 -27.64 28.79 0.53
CA THR A 402 -27.10 29.37 -0.70
C THR A 402 -25.63 29.03 -0.90
N THR A 403 -25.26 28.98 -2.18
CA THR A 403 -24.01 28.49 -2.76
C THR A 403 -22.83 29.48 -2.63
N GLU A 404 -22.53 29.96 -1.43
CA GLU A 404 -21.41 30.92 -1.22
C GLU A 404 -20.46 30.60 -0.03
N ALA A 405 -20.51 29.40 0.56
CA ALA A 405 -19.75 29.09 1.78
C ALA A 405 -18.71 27.94 1.68
N PHE A 406 -18.23 27.58 0.49
CA PHE A 406 -17.34 26.41 0.33
C PHE A 406 -16.08 26.65 -0.53
N SER A 407 -15.42 27.81 -0.40
CA SER A 407 -14.11 28.05 -1.03
C SER A 407 -12.92 28.11 -0.07
N THR A 408 -13.08 27.71 1.18
CA THR A 408 -11.99 27.71 2.17
C THR A 408 -11.91 26.35 2.85
N PHE A 409 -10.90 25.56 2.45
CA PHE A 409 -10.27 24.62 3.38
C PHE A 409 -9.92 25.40 4.66
N PRO A 410 -10.08 24.85 5.87
CA PRO A 410 -9.53 25.48 7.05
C PRO A 410 -8.04 25.70 6.83
N THR A 411 -7.60 26.95 6.91
CA THR A 411 -6.19 27.33 6.93
C THR A 411 -5.55 26.62 8.12
N PHE A 412 -4.61 25.72 7.82
CA PHE A 412 -3.76 25.09 8.82
C PHE A 412 -2.89 26.18 9.45
N PRO A 413 -2.68 26.17 10.79
CA PRO A 413 -1.70 27.07 11.38
C PRO A 413 -0.32 26.79 10.76
N GLU A 414 0.37 27.84 10.32
CA GLU A 414 1.77 27.73 9.90
C GLU A 414 2.57 27.07 11.03
N ALA A 415 3.40 26.08 10.65
CA ALA A 415 4.29 25.44 11.61
C ALA A 415 5.23 26.51 12.21
N PRO A 416 5.44 26.53 13.54
CA PRO A 416 6.45 27.40 14.12
C PRO A 416 7.82 27.05 13.52
N ALA A 417 8.63 28.08 13.26
CA ALA A 417 9.98 27.95 12.74
C ALA A 417 10.78 26.94 13.58
N ALA A 418 11.58 26.11 12.89
CA ALA A 418 12.45 25.15 13.53
C ALA A 418 13.30 25.84 14.61
N PRO A 419 13.45 25.25 15.81
CA PRO A 419 14.41 25.78 16.77
C PRO A 419 15.81 25.70 16.14
N GLY A 420 16.52 26.83 16.16
CA GLY A 420 17.92 26.91 15.74
C GLY A 420 18.81 25.94 16.52
N PRO A 421 20.04 25.70 16.07
CA PRO A 421 20.93 24.72 16.70
C PRO A 421 21.13 25.04 18.18
N VAL A 422 20.78 24.08 19.04
CA VAL A 422 21.00 24.15 20.48
C VAL A 422 22.49 24.00 20.73
N SER A 423 23.10 25.05 21.30
CA SER A 423 24.47 25.05 21.79
C SER A 423 24.62 24.04 22.93
N VAL A 424 25.49 23.05 22.76
CA VAL A 424 25.89 22.12 23.83
C VAL A 424 26.82 22.87 24.79
N PRO A 425 26.55 22.93 26.11
CA PRO A 425 27.51 23.46 27.08
C PRO A 425 28.68 22.48 27.25
N ALA A 426 29.90 23.01 27.31
CA ALA A 426 31.10 22.26 27.61
C ALA A 426 31.08 21.73 29.06
N ASP A 427 31.49 20.47 29.25
CA ASP A 427 31.68 19.86 30.57
C ASP A 427 32.79 20.59 31.37
N PRO A 428 32.64 20.73 32.70
CA PRO A 428 33.69 21.27 33.56
C PRO A 428 34.79 20.21 33.84
N PRO A 429 36.03 20.65 34.14
CA PRO A 429 37.17 19.75 34.30
C PRO A 429 37.13 18.96 35.61
N ASP A 430 37.42 17.66 35.52
CA ASP A 430 37.56 16.73 36.62
C ASP A 430 38.92 16.90 37.30
N THR A 431 38.92 17.25 38.58
CA THR A 431 40.10 17.31 39.44
C THR A 431 39.98 16.27 40.55
N SER A 432 40.55 15.08 40.35
CA SER A 432 41.22 14.33 41.43
C SER A 432 41.95 13.09 40.87
N ALA A 433 43.28 13.14 40.92
CA ALA A 433 44.14 11.96 40.97
C ALA A 433 44.79 11.91 42.37
N PRO A 434 45.13 10.73 42.90
CA PRO A 434 46.51 10.28 42.70
C PRO A 434 46.71 8.74 42.63
N GLY A 435 47.79 8.32 41.95
CA GLY A 435 48.46 7.03 42.21
C GLY A 435 48.87 6.19 40.99
N VAL A 436 50.05 6.45 40.42
CA VAL A 436 50.82 5.67 39.41
C VAL A 436 51.89 4.86 40.19
N PRO A 437 52.39 3.63 39.84
CA PRO A 437 53.14 3.31 38.59
C PRO A 437 53.18 1.81 38.15
N PRO A 438 54.09 1.35 37.26
CA PRO A 438 54.36 1.76 35.87
C PRO A 438 54.40 0.55 34.88
N GLY A 439 54.42 0.80 33.56
CA GLY A 439 54.90 -0.23 32.61
C GLY A 439 54.67 0.02 31.12
N TYR A 440 55.74 0.47 30.45
CA TYR A 440 56.10 0.29 29.03
C TYR A 440 55.45 1.15 27.92
N HIS A 441 56.26 2.13 27.45
CA HIS A 441 56.72 2.39 26.06
C HIS A 441 55.88 1.81 24.90
N GLU A 442 55.57 2.50 23.80
CA GLU A 442 56.31 3.54 23.08
C GLU A 442 55.40 4.16 21.98
N GLN A 443 55.55 5.47 21.71
CA GLN A 443 55.71 6.14 20.40
C GLN A 443 54.93 5.60 19.17
N SER A 444 54.33 6.37 18.27
CA SER A 444 54.32 7.81 17.97
C SER A 444 53.22 8.09 16.94
N THR A 445 52.65 9.28 17.04
CA THR A 445 51.98 10.08 16.01
C THR A 445 52.56 9.96 14.59
N MET A 446 51.70 9.93 13.57
CA MET A 446 51.71 10.97 12.52
C MET A 446 50.41 10.97 11.69
N GLN A 447 49.84 12.17 11.55
CA GLN A 447 48.85 12.56 10.55
C GLN A 447 49.37 12.29 9.14
N LEU A 448 48.48 12.03 8.17
CA LEU A 448 48.65 12.49 6.79
C LEU A 448 47.30 12.50 6.02
N ARG A 449 47.21 13.46 5.11
CA ARG A 449 46.03 13.97 4.41
C ARG A 449 45.62 13.12 3.20
N ALA A 450 44.40 13.42 2.76
CA ALA A 450 43.83 13.10 1.45
C ALA A 450 44.76 13.42 0.26
N ALA A 451 44.97 12.42 -0.58
CA ALA A 451 45.07 12.46 -2.04
C ALA A 451 45.24 11.00 -2.52
N ASP A 452 44.81 10.75 -3.75
CA ASP A 452 45.06 9.53 -4.54
C ASP A 452 44.21 8.31 -4.20
N LEU A 453 43.26 8.01 -5.08
CA LEU A 453 43.06 6.70 -5.73
C LEU A 453 41.85 6.79 -6.70
N PHE A 454 42.10 7.28 -7.91
CA PHE A 454 41.35 6.94 -9.12
C PHE A 454 42.22 6.03 -9.98
N PRO A 455 41.61 5.07 -10.70
CA PRO A 455 42.04 4.78 -12.06
C PRO A 455 40.90 5.04 -13.05
N GLU A 456 41.20 5.81 -14.09
CA GLU A 456 40.37 6.05 -15.26
C GLU A 456 40.47 4.93 -16.31
N ASP A 457 39.60 5.07 -17.32
CA ASP A 457 39.55 4.45 -18.64
C ASP A 457 38.92 3.07 -18.80
N HIS A 458 37.64 3.08 -19.18
CA HIS A 458 37.18 2.34 -20.37
C HIS A 458 35.99 3.06 -21.04
N THR A 459 36.28 3.75 -22.13
CA THR A 459 35.32 4.23 -23.13
C THR A 459 34.90 3.06 -24.03
N VAL A 460 33.61 2.72 -24.07
CA VAL A 460 33.05 1.75 -25.02
C VAL A 460 32.26 2.50 -26.09
N GLN A 461 32.76 2.45 -27.32
CA GLN A 461 32.12 3.01 -28.50
C GLN A 461 30.89 2.19 -28.93
N ILE A 462 29.82 2.91 -29.23
CA ILE A 462 28.58 2.42 -29.83
C ILE A 462 28.83 2.23 -31.34
N ARG A 463 28.65 1.00 -31.85
CA ARG A 463 28.57 0.72 -33.30
C ARG A 463 27.11 0.51 -33.71
N THR A 464 26.60 1.44 -34.51
CA THR A 464 25.42 1.31 -35.37
C THR A 464 25.77 0.52 -36.63
N PRO A 465 24.91 -0.39 -37.13
CA PRO A 465 25.04 -0.91 -38.48
C PRO A 465 24.16 -0.13 -39.47
N ALA A 466 24.78 0.26 -40.59
CA ALA A 466 24.17 0.87 -41.76
C ALA A 466 23.60 -0.17 -42.73
N ALA A 467 22.57 0.21 -43.48
CA ALA A 467 22.18 -0.36 -44.78
C ALA A 467 22.47 0.71 -45.89
N PRO A 468 22.34 0.47 -47.22
CA PRO A 468 21.95 -0.74 -47.96
C PRO A 468 22.88 -1.08 -49.17
N GLY A 469 22.65 -2.20 -49.88
CA GLY A 469 23.28 -2.42 -51.20
C GLY A 469 23.03 -3.78 -51.90
N HIS A 470 22.16 -3.73 -52.91
CA HIS A 470 22.08 -4.49 -54.18
C HIS A 470 21.87 -6.03 -54.29
N PHE A 471 20.84 -6.34 -55.11
CA PHE A 471 20.41 -7.58 -55.80
C PHE A 471 21.48 -8.16 -56.76
N PRO A 472 21.47 -9.48 -57.11
CA PRO A 472 20.57 -10.00 -58.17
C PRO A 472 20.09 -11.47 -58.04
N GLY A 473 19.01 -11.79 -58.79
CA GLY A 473 18.86 -13.09 -59.47
C GLY A 473 17.72 -14.02 -59.01
N GLU A 474 16.58 -13.99 -59.71
CA GLU A 474 15.66 -15.13 -59.83
C GLU A 474 16.33 -16.32 -60.57
N PRO A 475 15.77 -17.54 -60.49
CA PRO A 475 14.83 -17.95 -61.54
C PRO A 475 13.59 -18.75 -61.07
N ARG A 476 12.49 -18.44 -61.78
CA ARG A 476 11.28 -19.25 -62.12
C ARG A 476 11.23 -20.73 -61.69
N ALA A 477 10.12 -21.10 -61.04
CA ALA A 477 9.04 -21.94 -61.59
C ALA A 477 7.81 -21.86 -60.69
#